data_AF-A0AAD8MDE3-F1
#
_entry.id   AF-A0AAD8MDE3-F1
#
_cell.length_a   1.000
_cell.length_b   1.000
_cell.length_c   1.000
_cell.angle_alpha   90.00
_cell.angle_beta   90.00
_cell.angle_gamma   90.00
#
_symmetry.space_group_name_H-M   'P 1'
#
loop_
_entity.id
_entity.type
_entity.pdbx_description
1 polymer ?
#
loop_
_entity_poly.entity_id
_entity_poly.type
_entity_poly.pdbx_seq_one_letter_code
_entity_poly.pdbx_strand_id
1 'polypeptide(L)'
;MAHIHLGPPLCKVLQHSPFPTSLGFHTMSSSSRRMNHCVCCKYATPRVDNYQPSLLVFSGGTAFNGVVEELKQLTTRVAHVLPVSDDGGSTAEIVRVLGGPAVGDIRSRCLRLSDESTLEALAVRTLLGYRLPHDAKAAKSEWYAIVEGHHSLWDGVSKPYREVIRVLLAYFQDQILRHSDMSFCFSNGSIGNFFFAGARIFFGSLDAAIFLFSRVSKIPTESLILPVILTNDRLTLGCELQDGTVIRGQNEISHPTKASTEPVDKRGSTVPALPSRIKRVFYMSSEGCSSSHKVFPNVNPEVLKQLRSVDCIIYAMGSLFTSICPSLVLLGVGEIISSRSCPKVLLLNSLADRETSGFSASCFVTAITDALNRTCGSLHNCLDNPPSDYINTLMVPKGGQIPLDIQHLAAQGIFKVISVDTVNDPKVGIIFDPRSLIQALDAQDVKGMKLILAVSKWKCSRCEMQLGKPIFLEVYKHQFISTAKQSRATVIY
;
A
#
# COMPACT_ATOMS: atom_id res chain seq x y z
N MET A 1 -34.72 29.82 -45.09
CA MET A 1 -35.99 29.05 -45.04
C MET A 1 -35.71 27.61 -45.45
N ALA A 2 -35.68 26.71 -44.48
CA ALA A 2 -35.89 25.26 -44.65
C ALA A 2 -35.96 24.67 -43.23
N HIS A 3 -37.16 24.56 -42.69
CA HIS A 3 -37.45 23.90 -41.42
C HIS A 3 -37.49 22.39 -41.65
N ILE A 4 -36.78 21.62 -40.82
CA ILE A 4 -36.95 20.17 -40.72
C ILE A 4 -37.42 19.85 -39.30
N HIS A 5 -38.57 19.18 -39.22
CA HIS A 5 -39.32 18.83 -38.03
C HIS A 5 -38.62 17.77 -37.16
N LEU A 6 -38.54 18.04 -35.85
CA LEU A 6 -38.23 17.06 -34.81
C LEU A 6 -39.53 16.48 -34.24
N GLY A 7 -39.67 15.15 -34.27
CA GLY A 7 -40.75 14.41 -33.61
C GLY A 7 -40.50 14.18 -32.11
N PRO A 8 -41.55 13.89 -31.31
CA PRO A 8 -41.51 13.95 -29.85
C PRO A 8 -40.95 12.68 -29.17
N PRO A 9 -40.58 12.75 -27.87
CA PRO A 9 -39.95 11.65 -27.15
C PRO A 9 -40.97 10.64 -26.63
N LEU A 10 -40.65 9.34 -26.74
CA LEU A 10 -41.43 8.26 -26.14
C LEU A 10 -41.07 8.11 -24.66
N CYS A 11 -41.94 8.62 -23.80
CA CYS A 11 -42.01 8.30 -22.38
C CYS A 11 -43.24 7.39 -22.17
N LYS A 12 -43.05 6.17 -21.66
CA LYS A 12 -44.16 5.36 -21.13
C LYS A 12 -43.81 4.78 -19.76
N VAL A 13 -44.51 5.35 -18.80
CA VAL A 13 -44.79 4.90 -17.43
C VAL A 13 -45.54 3.56 -17.48
N LEU A 14 -45.16 2.61 -16.61
CA LEU A 14 -46.04 1.52 -16.16
C LEU A 14 -45.92 1.41 -14.63
N GLN A 15 -47.03 1.67 -13.95
CA GLN A 15 -47.25 1.51 -12.52
C GLN A 15 -48.32 0.42 -12.29
N HIS A 16 -48.07 -0.45 -11.29
CA HIS A 16 -48.98 -1.20 -10.39
C HIS A 16 -50.06 -2.14 -11.00
N SER A 17 -50.22 -3.42 -10.63
CA SER A 17 -50.43 -4.07 -9.30
C SER A 17 -50.95 -5.53 -9.56
N PRO A 18 -51.37 -6.39 -8.59
CA PRO A 18 -50.99 -6.63 -7.19
C PRO A 18 -50.63 -8.13 -6.87
N PHE A 19 -50.20 -8.36 -5.62
CA PHE A 19 -49.99 -9.64 -4.92
C PHE A 19 -51.22 -10.57 -4.85
N PRO A 20 -51.00 -11.86 -4.53
CA PRO A 20 -51.87 -12.57 -3.59
C PRO A 20 -51.11 -13.17 -2.38
N THR A 21 -51.78 -13.10 -1.22
CA THR A 21 -51.38 -13.62 0.09
C THR A 21 -52.02 -14.99 0.40
N SER A 22 -51.25 -15.81 1.13
CA SER A 22 -51.59 -16.80 2.18
C SER A 22 -52.52 -18.00 1.91
N LEU A 23 -51.99 -19.20 2.18
CA LEU A 23 -52.61 -20.39 2.82
C LEU A 23 -51.42 -21.33 3.16
N GLY A 24 -51.28 -22.04 4.28
CA GLY A 24 -52.08 -22.32 5.46
C GLY A 24 -51.27 -23.33 6.30
N PHE A 25 -51.45 -23.30 7.62
CA PHE A 25 -50.80 -24.15 8.62
C PHE A 25 -51.06 -25.65 8.40
N HIS A 26 -50.05 -26.50 8.62
CA HIS A 26 -50.27 -27.87 9.13
C HIS A 26 -49.16 -28.28 10.12
N THR A 27 -49.54 -28.28 11.39
CA THR A 27 -48.93 -29.04 12.47
C THR A 27 -49.46 -30.48 12.46
N MET A 28 -48.57 -31.48 12.46
CA MET A 28 -48.86 -32.84 12.93
C MET A 28 -47.63 -33.41 13.65
N SER A 29 -47.81 -33.68 14.94
CA SER A 29 -46.91 -34.44 15.79
C SER A 29 -47.23 -35.93 15.71
N SER A 30 -46.21 -36.80 15.68
CA SER A 30 -46.18 -38.03 16.51
C SER A 30 -44.87 -38.80 16.34
N SER A 31 -44.09 -38.82 17.43
CA SER A 31 -43.59 -40.02 18.11
C SER A 31 -43.19 -41.25 17.28
N SER A 32 -41.89 -41.53 17.20
CA SER A 32 -41.38 -42.90 17.21
C SER A 32 -39.95 -42.95 17.74
N ARG A 33 -39.80 -43.61 18.89
CA ARG A 33 -38.53 -43.92 19.55
C ARG A 33 -37.76 -44.95 18.71
N ARG A 34 -36.50 -44.67 18.39
CA ARG A 34 -35.46 -45.70 18.31
C ARG A 34 -34.21 -45.21 19.02
N MET A 35 -33.91 -45.85 20.14
CA MET A 35 -32.57 -45.84 20.71
C MET A 35 -31.64 -46.50 19.70
N ASN A 36 -30.54 -45.83 19.36
CA ASN A 36 -29.31 -46.49 18.97
C ASN A 36 -28.16 -45.76 19.67
N HIS A 37 -27.57 -46.45 20.65
CA HIS A 37 -26.26 -46.11 21.16
C HIS A 37 -25.25 -46.10 20.01
N CYS A 38 -24.57 -44.97 19.81
CA CYS A 38 -23.27 -44.99 19.14
C CYS A 38 -22.28 -44.19 19.99
N VAL A 39 -21.39 -44.94 20.61
CA VAL A 39 -20.17 -44.47 21.25
C VAL A 39 -19.25 -43.89 20.18
N CYS A 40 -19.02 -42.57 20.20
CA CYS A 40 -17.76 -42.01 19.74
C CYS A 40 -17.59 -40.59 20.28
N CYS A 41 -17.03 -40.47 21.49
CA CYS A 41 -16.31 -39.27 21.89
C CYS A 41 -15.09 -39.14 20.97
N LYS A 42 -15.26 -38.53 19.79
CA LYS A 42 -14.12 -38.04 19.02
C LYS A 42 -13.61 -36.82 19.76
N TYR A 43 -12.41 -36.95 20.31
CA TYR A 43 -11.56 -35.82 20.65
C TYR A 43 -11.66 -34.80 19.51
N ALA A 44 -12.36 -33.69 19.75
CA ALA A 44 -12.24 -32.53 18.89
C ALA A 44 -10.82 -32.03 19.08
N THR A 45 -9.93 -32.42 18.19
CA THR A 45 -8.69 -31.68 17.99
C THR A 45 -9.09 -30.22 17.77
N PRO A 46 -8.48 -29.25 18.46
CA PRO A 46 -8.75 -27.86 18.16
C PRO A 46 -8.42 -27.67 16.68
N ARG A 47 -9.43 -27.31 15.88
CA ARG A 47 -9.17 -26.79 14.54
C ARG A 47 -8.30 -25.56 14.76
N VAL A 48 -7.03 -25.67 14.42
CA VAL A 48 -6.19 -24.49 14.20
C VAL A 48 -6.85 -23.82 13.01
N ASP A 49 -7.74 -22.87 13.27
CA ASP A 49 -8.24 -21.99 12.23
C ASP A 49 -6.99 -21.35 11.62
N ASN A 50 -6.76 -21.59 10.32
CA ASN A 50 -5.66 -20.97 9.56
C ASN A 50 -5.93 -19.48 9.46
N TYR A 51 -5.69 -18.76 10.56
CA TYR A 51 -5.83 -17.32 10.62
C TYR A 51 -4.79 -16.68 9.71
N GLN A 52 -5.26 -16.13 8.59
CA GLN A 52 -4.45 -15.28 7.74
C GLN A 52 -4.61 -13.82 8.19
N PRO A 53 -3.52 -13.18 8.66
CA PRO A 53 -3.59 -11.80 9.11
C PRO A 53 -3.89 -10.85 7.94
N SER A 54 -4.58 -9.76 8.24
CA SER A 54 -4.79 -8.66 7.30
C SER A 54 -3.74 -7.58 7.51
N LEU A 55 -3.09 -7.15 6.43
CA LEU A 55 -1.97 -6.21 6.47
C LEU A 55 -2.30 -4.96 5.67
N LEU A 56 -1.89 -3.79 6.15
CA LEU A 56 -1.79 -2.60 5.33
C LEU A 56 -0.32 -2.23 5.18
N VAL A 57 0.13 -2.07 3.94
CA VAL A 57 1.52 -1.76 3.63
C VAL A 57 1.58 -0.42 2.91
N PHE A 58 2.15 0.59 3.57
CA PHE A 58 2.62 1.79 2.88
C PHE A 58 3.91 1.45 2.15
N SER A 59 3.90 1.57 0.83
CA SER A 59 5.05 1.26 -0.01
C SER A 59 5.14 2.24 -1.18
N GLY A 60 6.26 2.22 -1.90
CA GLY A 60 6.36 2.85 -3.22
C GLY A 60 6.86 1.84 -4.23
N GLY A 61 7.86 2.27 -5.01
CA GLY A 61 8.42 1.53 -6.14
C GLY A 61 9.12 0.21 -5.82
N THR A 62 10.30 0.01 -6.40
CA THR A 62 10.84 -1.34 -6.61
C THR A 62 11.33 -2.06 -5.36
N ALA A 63 11.68 -1.33 -4.28
CA ALA A 63 12.31 -1.91 -3.10
C ALA A 63 11.46 -3.05 -2.49
N PHE A 64 10.15 -2.82 -2.31
CA PHE A 64 9.25 -3.82 -1.72
C PHE A 64 8.87 -4.96 -2.67
N ASN A 65 9.26 -4.91 -3.96
CA ASN A 65 8.85 -5.92 -4.95
C ASN A 65 9.34 -7.34 -4.61
N GLY A 66 10.57 -7.49 -4.10
CA GLY A 66 11.11 -8.80 -3.75
C GLY A 66 10.40 -9.48 -2.58
N VAL A 67 9.73 -8.71 -1.72
CA VAL A 67 9.01 -9.22 -0.55
C VAL A 67 7.56 -9.56 -0.86
N VAL A 68 6.94 -8.90 -1.83
CA VAL A 68 5.51 -9.11 -2.15
C VAL A 68 5.20 -10.54 -2.61
N GLU A 69 6.10 -11.18 -3.33
CA GLU A 69 5.90 -12.57 -3.75
C GLU A 69 5.89 -13.52 -2.55
N GLU A 70 6.84 -13.35 -1.62
CA GLU A 70 6.93 -14.16 -0.40
C GLU A 70 5.80 -13.86 0.59
N LEU A 71 5.28 -12.63 0.61
CA LEU A 71 4.17 -12.23 1.48
C LEU A 71 2.91 -13.08 1.25
N LYS A 72 2.72 -13.60 0.04
CA LYS A 72 1.61 -14.52 -0.31
C LYS A 72 1.63 -15.80 0.53
N GLN A 73 2.79 -16.22 1.04
CA GLN A 73 2.92 -17.38 1.94
C GLN A 73 2.34 -17.11 3.34
N LEU A 74 2.34 -15.85 3.78
CA LEU A 74 1.74 -15.43 5.04
C LEU A 74 0.25 -15.13 4.88
N THR A 75 -0.09 -14.34 3.87
CA THR A 75 -1.47 -13.87 3.64
C THR A 75 -1.62 -13.23 2.26
N THR A 76 -2.80 -13.38 1.66
CA THR A 76 -3.19 -12.59 0.49
C THR A 76 -4.00 -11.34 0.87
N ARG A 77 -4.39 -11.20 2.14
CA ARG A 77 -5.21 -10.09 2.67
C ARG A 77 -4.37 -8.84 2.93
N VAL A 78 -3.81 -8.28 1.85
CA VAL A 78 -2.87 -7.16 1.92
C VAL A 78 -3.42 -5.96 1.17
N ALA A 79 -3.54 -4.82 1.85
CA ALA A 79 -3.80 -3.53 1.25
C ALA A 79 -2.47 -2.80 0.98
N HIS A 80 -2.05 -2.77 -0.28
CA HIS A 80 -0.87 -2.06 -0.75
C HIS A 80 -1.23 -0.60 -1.04
N VAL A 81 -0.83 0.32 -0.17
CA VAL A 81 -1.05 1.76 -0.33
C VAL A 81 0.16 2.36 -1.05
N LEU A 82 -0.10 3.04 -2.18
CA LEU A 82 0.93 3.55 -3.08
C LEU A 82 0.71 5.04 -3.39
N PRO A 83 1.79 5.84 -3.48
CA PRO A 83 1.71 7.24 -3.91
C PRO A 83 1.38 7.34 -5.41
N VAL A 84 0.89 8.52 -5.82
CA VAL A 84 0.50 8.84 -7.21
C VAL A 84 1.28 10.04 -7.78
N SER A 85 2.46 10.30 -7.23
CA SER A 85 3.31 11.47 -7.56
C SER A 85 4.59 11.14 -8.31
N ASP A 86 4.79 9.87 -8.72
CA ASP A 86 5.97 9.45 -9.47
C ASP A 86 6.08 10.17 -10.83
N ASP A 87 7.19 10.87 -11.04
CA ASP A 87 7.47 11.61 -12.27
C ASP A 87 8.68 11.04 -13.03
N GLY A 88 9.04 9.77 -12.80
CA GLY A 88 10.15 9.06 -13.43
C GLY A 88 9.82 8.23 -14.68
N GLY A 89 10.82 8.02 -15.52
CA GLY A 89 10.79 7.09 -16.67
C GLY A 89 9.58 7.27 -17.61
N SER A 90 8.99 6.15 -18.05
CA SER A 90 7.81 6.19 -18.93
C SER A 90 6.57 6.82 -18.28
N THR A 91 6.50 6.92 -16.95
CA THR A 91 5.40 7.63 -16.26
C THR A 91 5.47 9.13 -16.56
N ALA A 92 6.68 9.70 -16.51
CA ALA A 92 6.93 11.11 -16.82
C ALA A 92 6.39 11.49 -18.20
N GLU A 93 6.67 10.64 -19.19
CA GLU A 93 6.27 10.87 -20.58
C GLU A 93 4.75 10.79 -20.77
N ILE A 94 4.09 9.81 -20.14
CA ILE A 94 2.62 9.71 -20.14
C ILE A 94 2.01 10.96 -19.51
N VAL A 95 2.48 11.37 -18.34
CA VAL A 95 1.96 12.54 -17.63
C VAL A 95 2.25 13.84 -18.41
N ARG A 96 3.39 13.91 -19.10
CA ARG A 96 3.76 15.06 -19.94
C ARG A 96 2.79 15.25 -21.11
N VAL A 97 2.43 14.17 -21.80
CA VAL A 97 1.59 14.23 -23.02
C VAL A 97 0.10 14.17 -22.71
N LEU A 98 -0.32 13.27 -21.81
CA LEU A 98 -1.74 12.96 -21.54
C LEU A 98 -2.24 13.48 -20.19
N GLY A 99 -1.36 14.03 -19.35
CA GLY A 99 -1.71 14.45 -18.00
C GLY A 99 -2.11 13.31 -17.05
N GLY A 100 -2.70 13.72 -15.92
CA GLY A 100 -3.21 12.83 -14.88
C GLY A 100 -2.15 12.29 -13.89
N PRO A 101 -2.56 11.35 -13.02
CA PRO A 101 -1.72 10.86 -11.94
C PRO A 101 -0.62 9.93 -12.45
N ALA A 102 0.42 9.77 -11.64
CA ALA A 102 1.45 8.78 -11.88
C ALA A 102 0.90 7.35 -11.76
N VAL A 103 1.26 6.48 -12.70
CA VAL A 103 0.77 5.08 -12.76
C VAL A 103 1.86 4.04 -12.48
N GLY A 104 3.13 4.44 -12.45
CA GLY A 104 4.29 3.53 -12.45
C GLY A 104 4.33 2.58 -11.25
N ASP A 105 4.23 3.12 -10.03
CA ASP A 105 4.29 2.31 -8.80
C ASP A 105 3.09 1.37 -8.68
N ILE A 106 1.89 1.86 -8.99
CA ILE A 106 0.65 1.08 -9.03
C ILE A 106 0.78 -0.08 -10.02
N ARG A 107 1.17 0.20 -11.27
CA ARG A 107 1.40 -0.81 -12.29
C ARG A 107 2.47 -1.81 -11.85
N SER A 108 3.56 -1.34 -11.22
CA SER A 108 4.62 -2.23 -10.73
C SER A 108 4.09 -3.21 -9.69
N ARG A 109 3.24 -2.73 -8.76
CA ARG A 109 2.66 -3.58 -7.73
C ARG A 109 1.65 -4.56 -8.31
N CYS A 110 0.77 -4.11 -9.21
CA CYS A 110 -0.17 -4.98 -9.91
C CYS A 110 0.56 -6.09 -10.68
N LEU A 111 1.61 -5.73 -11.41
CA LEU A 111 2.45 -6.71 -12.09
C LEU A 111 3.01 -7.69 -11.06
N ARG A 112 3.70 -7.25 -10.00
CA ARG A 112 4.29 -8.15 -9.00
C ARG A 112 3.30 -9.11 -8.34
N LEU A 113 2.04 -8.71 -8.22
CA LEU A 113 0.98 -9.54 -7.65
C LEU A 113 0.34 -10.50 -8.67
N SER A 114 0.62 -10.35 -9.96
CA SER A 114 0.01 -11.14 -11.03
C SER A 114 0.16 -12.65 -10.79
N ASP A 115 -0.79 -13.41 -11.32
CA ASP A 115 -0.70 -14.86 -11.37
C ASP A 115 0.49 -15.32 -12.21
N GLU A 116 1.08 -16.43 -11.79
CA GLU A 116 2.19 -17.11 -12.48
C GLU A 116 1.92 -18.62 -12.61
N SER A 117 0.73 -19.08 -12.21
CA SER A 117 0.40 -20.51 -12.15
C SER A 117 0.14 -21.15 -13.52
N THR A 118 -0.09 -20.34 -14.56
CA THR A 118 -0.44 -20.82 -15.90
C THR A 118 0.44 -20.20 -16.97
N LEU A 119 0.65 -20.90 -18.09
CA LEU A 119 1.41 -20.38 -19.23
C LEU A 119 0.78 -19.09 -19.79
N GLU A 120 -0.55 -19.01 -19.85
CA GLU A 120 -1.25 -17.79 -20.25
C GLU A 120 -1.00 -16.63 -19.28
N ALA A 121 -1.04 -16.87 -17.97
CA ALA A 121 -0.76 -15.82 -16.98
C ALA A 121 0.68 -15.31 -17.09
N LEU A 122 1.64 -16.22 -17.31
CA LEU A 122 3.04 -15.86 -17.58
C LEU A 122 3.19 -15.05 -18.86
N ALA A 123 2.47 -15.39 -19.94
CA ALA A 123 2.46 -14.63 -21.19
C ALA A 123 1.89 -13.23 -21.00
N VAL A 124 0.75 -13.09 -20.31
CA VAL A 124 0.13 -11.80 -19.99
C VAL A 124 1.04 -10.95 -19.10
N ARG A 125 1.64 -11.54 -18.06
CA ARG A 125 2.63 -10.89 -17.20
C ARG A 125 3.83 -10.41 -18.01
N THR A 126 4.33 -11.23 -18.94
CA THR A 126 5.47 -10.87 -19.79
C THR A 126 5.13 -9.68 -20.68
N LEU A 127 3.96 -9.70 -21.34
CA LEU A 127 3.47 -8.59 -22.15
C LEU A 127 3.35 -7.29 -21.36
N LEU A 128 2.67 -7.30 -20.21
CA LEU A 128 2.45 -6.10 -19.38
C LEU A 128 3.72 -5.65 -18.65
N GLY A 129 4.65 -6.57 -18.38
CA GLY A 129 5.96 -6.29 -17.81
C GLY A 129 6.99 -5.78 -18.82
N TYR A 130 6.70 -5.87 -20.12
CA TYR A 130 7.64 -5.54 -21.17
C TYR A 130 8.00 -4.04 -21.21
N ARG A 131 9.27 -3.77 -21.51
CA ARG A 131 9.82 -2.44 -21.75
C ARG A 131 10.39 -2.38 -23.15
N LEU A 132 10.00 -1.35 -23.90
CA LEU A 132 10.49 -1.08 -25.24
C LEU A 132 11.99 -0.74 -25.22
N PRO A 133 12.70 -0.88 -26.36
CA PRO A 133 14.09 -0.47 -26.51
C PRO A 133 14.35 0.99 -26.11
N HIS A 134 15.61 1.30 -25.80
CA HIS A 134 16.03 2.68 -25.52
C HIS A 134 16.09 3.53 -26.79
N ASP A 135 16.45 2.94 -27.94
CA ASP A 135 16.44 3.63 -29.23
C ASP A 135 15.01 4.04 -29.63
N ALA A 136 14.81 5.33 -29.87
CA ALA A 136 13.48 5.90 -30.09
C ALA A 136 12.79 5.36 -31.37
N LYS A 137 13.57 5.09 -32.43
CA LYS A 137 13.03 4.60 -33.70
C LYS A 137 12.63 3.13 -33.58
N ALA A 138 13.49 2.31 -32.98
CA ALA A 138 13.20 0.91 -32.68
C ALA A 138 11.99 0.78 -31.76
N ALA A 139 11.95 1.55 -30.66
CA ALA A 139 10.84 1.55 -29.72
C ALA A 139 9.51 1.91 -30.39
N LYS A 140 9.50 2.94 -31.25
CA LYS A 140 8.32 3.32 -32.01
C LYS A 140 7.87 2.22 -32.97
N SER A 141 8.81 1.62 -33.72
CA SER A 141 8.49 0.52 -34.65
C SER A 141 7.91 -0.68 -33.93
N GLU A 142 8.51 -1.06 -32.81
CA GLU A 142 8.08 -2.21 -32.02
C GLU A 142 6.73 -1.97 -31.34
N TRP A 143 6.49 -0.75 -30.84
CA TRP A 143 5.17 -0.34 -30.34
C TRP A 143 4.07 -0.53 -31.39
N TYR A 144 4.28 -0.09 -32.64
CA TYR A 144 3.29 -0.30 -33.71
C TYR A 144 3.03 -1.78 -33.97
N ALA A 145 4.07 -2.62 -34.03
CA ALA A 145 3.91 -4.07 -34.19
C ALA A 145 3.09 -4.71 -33.06
N ILE A 146 3.26 -4.23 -31.81
CA ILE A 146 2.47 -4.66 -30.66
C ILE A 146 1.00 -4.24 -30.81
N VAL A 147 0.73 -2.97 -31.11
CA VAL A 147 -0.64 -2.43 -31.27
C VAL A 147 -1.36 -3.06 -32.47
N GLU A 148 -0.65 -3.41 -33.53
CA GLU A 148 -1.19 -4.15 -34.69
C GLU A 148 -1.45 -5.64 -34.41
N GLY A 149 -0.90 -6.18 -33.33
CA GLY A 149 -1.09 -7.58 -32.94
C GLY A 149 -0.16 -8.56 -33.64
N HIS A 150 0.89 -8.09 -34.32
CA HIS A 150 1.84 -8.91 -35.06
C HIS A 150 3.10 -9.28 -34.25
N HIS A 151 3.31 -8.65 -33.09
CA HIS A 151 4.47 -8.90 -32.25
C HIS A 151 4.40 -10.24 -31.47
N SER A 152 5.54 -10.90 -31.29
CA SER A 152 5.65 -12.19 -30.57
C SER A 152 5.29 -12.12 -29.09
N LEU A 153 5.22 -10.92 -28.50
CA LEU A 153 4.72 -10.74 -27.12
C LEU A 153 3.27 -11.20 -26.94
N TRP A 154 2.52 -11.36 -28.02
CA TRP A 154 1.18 -11.91 -27.98
C TRP A 154 1.13 -13.44 -28.00
N ASP A 155 2.27 -14.12 -28.14
CA ASP A 155 2.36 -15.58 -28.12
C ASP A 155 1.99 -16.09 -26.73
N GLY A 156 1.12 -17.11 -26.67
CA GLY A 156 0.57 -17.63 -25.42
C GLY A 156 -0.54 -16.78 -24.78
N VAL A 157 -0.83 -15.59 -25.29
CA VAL A 157 -1.97 -14.76 -24.85
C VAL A 157 -3.22 -15.14 -25.65
N SER A 158 -4.25 -15.65 -24.98
CA SER A 158 -5.49 -16.07 -25.64
C SER A 158 -6.25 -14.90 -26.28
N LYS A 159 -7.16 -15.23 -27.20
CA LYS A 159 -7.96 -14.23 -27.94
C LYS A 159 -8.73 -13.27 -27.01
N PRO A 160 -9.45 -13.71 -25.96
CA PRO A 160 -10.15 -12.79 -25.06
C PRO A 160 -9.21 -11.78 -24.37
N TYR A 161 -8.05 -12.24 -23.88
CA TYR A 161 -7.04 -11.35 -23.28
C TYR A 161 -6.47 -10.38 -24.30
N ARG A 162 -6.14 -10.89 -25.50
CA ARG A 162 -5.60 -10.08 -26.60
C ARG A 162 -6.57 -8.96 -26.98
N GLU A 163 -7.86 -9.25 -27.11
CA GLU A 163 -8.87 -8.24 -27.45
C GLU A 163 -8.99 -7.15 -26.37
N VAL A 164 -9.06 -7.53 -25.09
CA VAL A 164 -9.15 -6.56 -23.98
C VAL A 164 -7.90 -5.68 -23.90
N ILE A 165 -6.72 -6.28 -23.90
CA ILE A 165 -5.46 -5.53 -23.72
C ILE A 165 -5.21 -4.63 -24.93
N ARG A 166 -5.36 -5.17 -26.14
CA ARG A 166 -5.04 -4.45 -27.38
C ARG A 166 -5.99 -3.27 -27.63
N VAL A 167 -7.27 -3.38 -27.29
CA VAL A 167 -8.22 -2.25 -27.40
C VAL A 167 -7.75 -1.06 -26.58
N LEU A 168 -7.26 -1.29 -25.36
CA LEU A 168 -6.79 -0.21 -24.50
C LEU A 168 -5.43 0.35 -24.92
N LEU A 169 -4.54 -0.48 -25.46
CA LEU A 169 -3.30 -0.01 -26.08
C LEU A 169 -3.58 0.84 -27.33
N ALA A 170 -4.54 0.43 -28.16
CA ALA A 170 -4.98 1.20 -29.33
C ALA A 170 -5.66 2.51 -28.91
N TYR A 171 -6.47 2.49 -27.86
CA TYR A 171 -7.07 3.70 -27.30
C TYR A 171 -6.02 4.66 -26.77
N PHE A 172 -5.01 4.17 -26.03
CA PHE A 172 -3.87 4.98 -25.60
C PHE A 172 -3.14 5.64 -26.79
N GLN A 173 -2.90 4.89 -27.86
CA GLN A 173 -2.33 5.43 -29.10
C GLN A 173 -3.20 6.54 -29.71
N ASP A 174 -4.52 6.34 -29.79
CA ASP A 174 -5.46 7.36 -30.28
C ASP A 174 -5.40 8.64 -29.43
N GLN A 175 -5.35 8.50 -28.10
CA GLN A 175 -5.24 9.65 -27.21
C GLN A 175 -3.96 10.45 -27.43
N ILE A 176 -2.82 9.78 -27.61
CA ILE A 176 -1.55 10.45 -27.93
C ILE A 176 -1.66 11.24 -29.24
N LEU A 177 -2.25 10.65 -30.28
CA LEU A 177 -2.32 11.27 -31.60
C LEU A 177 -3.22 12.51 -31.66
N ARG A 178 -4.14 12.69 -30.68
CA ARG A 178 -4.99 13.88 -30.57
C ARG A 178 -4.24 15.13 -30.11
N HIS A 179 -3.06 14.97 -29.50
CA HIS A 179 -2.23 16.10 -29.07
C HIS A 179 -1.27 16.51 -30.19
N SER A 180 -1.69 17.46 -31.03
CA SER A 180 -0.93 17.92 -32.21
C SER A 180 0.43 18.56 -31.88
N ASP A 181 0.54 19.16 -30.69
CA ASP A 181 1.64 20.06 -30.35
C ASP A 181 2.81 19.33 -29.69
N MET A 182 2.66 18.04 -29.39
CA MET A 182 3.60 17.25 -28.60
C MET A 182 3.84 15.87 -29.22
N SER A 183 5.09 15.55 -29.53
CA SER A 183 5.46 14.17 -29.89
C SER A 183 5.57 13.30 -28.64
N PHE A 184 5.18 12.03 -28.76
CA PHE A 184 5.35 11.02 -27.71
C PHE A 184 6.59 10.18 -27.96
N CYS A 185 7.42 10.01 -26.92
CA CYS A 185 8.64 9.22 -26.93
C CYS A 185 8.40 7.83 -26.33
N PHE A 186 8.55 6.79 -27.15
CA PHE A 186 8.34 5.40 -26.70
C PHE A 186 9.59 4.76 -26.06
N SER A 187 10.73 5.45 -26.06
CA SER A 187 12.00 4.92 -25.52
C SER A 187 11.87 4.42 -24.09
N ASN A 188 12.29 3.18 -23.85
CA ASN A 188 12.18 2.51 -22.54
C ASN A 188 10.75 2.53 -21.95
N GLY A 189 9.75 2.66 -22.82
CA GLY A 189 8.33 2.69 -22.51
C GLY A 189 7.84 1.37 -21.94
N SER A 190 7.08 1.40 -20.84
CA SER A 190 6.49 0.18 -20.28
C SER A 190 5.12 -0.08 -20.92
N ILE A 191 4.95 -1.25 -21.54
CA ILE A 191 3.67 -1.67 -22.14
C ILE A 191 2.55 -1.69 -21.10
N GLY A 192 2.83 -2.18 -19.89
CA GLY A 192 1.89 -2.13 -18.78
C GLY A 192 1.48 -0.72 -18.38
N ASN A 193 2.40 0.27 -18.44
CA ASN A 193 2.04 1.66 -18.17
C ASN A 193 1.13 2.23 -19.27
N PHE A 194 1.38 1.89 -20.54
CA PHE A 194 0.55 2.33 -21.66
C PHE A 194 -0.85 1.70 -21.61
N PHE A 195 -0.93 0.40 -21.31
CA PHE A 195 -2.19 -0.29 -21.05
C PHE A 195 -2.97 0.37 -19.90
N PHE A 196 -2.29 0.61 -18.77
CA PHE A 196 -2.90 1.21 -17.59
C PHE A 196 -3.38 2.64 -17.87
N ALA A 197 -2.57 3.47 -18.54
CA ALA A 197 -2.94 4.82 -18.92
C ALA A 197 -4.12 4.83 -19.90
N GLY A 198 -4.12 3.94 -20.89
CA GLY A 198 -5.25 3.73 -21.80
C GLY A 198 -6.53 3.37 -21.06
N ALA A 199 -6.48 2.41 -20.12
CA ALA A 199 -7.61 2.04 -19.27
C ALA A 199 -8.14 3.21 -18.45
N ARG A 200 -7.24 3.96 -17.79
CA ARG A 200 -7.61 5.11 -16.95
C ARG A 200 -8.36 6.17 -17.75
N ILE A 201 -7.84 6.53 -18.91
CA ILE A 201 -8.45 7.57 -19.76
C ILE A 201 -9.79 7.05 -20.32
N PHE A 202 -9.83 5.79 -20.76
CA PHE A 202 -11.05 5.17 -21.29
C PHE A 202 -12.19 5.17 -20.28
N PHE A 203 -11.91 4.85 -19.02
CA PHE A 203 -12.93 4.83 -17.96
C PHE A 203 -13.13 6.19 -17.27
N GLY A 204 -12.23 7.15 -17.45
CA GLY A 204 -12.19 8.37 -16.65
C GLY A 204 -12.01 8.11 -15.15
N SER A 205 -11.41 6.98 -14.76
CA SER A 205 -11.30 6.56 -13.36
C SER A 205 -10.04 5.72 -13.12
N LEU A 206 -9.24 6.16 -12.13
CA LEU A 206 -8.05 5.44 -11.67
C LEU A 206 -8.43 4.08 -11.05
N ASP A 207 -9.47 4.03 -10.21
CA ASP A 207 -9.90 2.79 -9.56
C ASP A 207 -10.40 1.76 -10.56
N ALA A 208 -11.15 2.20 -11.59
CA ALA A 208 -11.62 1.30 -12.64
C ALA A 208 -10.45 0.69 -13.44
N ALA A 209 -9.40 1.48 -13.71
CA ALA A 209 -8.20 1.01 -14.36
C ALA A 209 -7.43 -0.02 -13.51
N ILE A 210 -7.29 0.24 -12.20
CA ILE A 210 -6.68 -0.71 -11.26
C ILE A 210 -7.48 -2.01 -11.20
N PHE A 211 -8.81 -1.91 -11.13
CA PHE A 211 -9.68 -3.07 -11.12
C PHE A 211 -9.52 -3.91 -12.38
N LEU A 212 -9.52 -3.28 -13.56
CA LEU A 212 -9.32 -3.98 -14.82
C LEU A 212 -7.94 -4.65 -14.87
N PHE A 213 -6.87 -3.92 -14.54
CA PHE A 213 -5.52 -4.47 -14.51
C PHE A 213 -5.44 -5.68 -13.58
N SER A 214 -6.09 -5.60 -12.42
CA SER A 214 -6.14 -6.71 -11.45
C SER A 214 -6.85 -7.94 -11.99
N ARG A 215 -7.94 -7.77 -12.76
CA ARG A 215 -8.64 -8.89 -13.41
C ARG A 215 -7.81 -9.50 -14.53
N VAL A 216 -7.21 -8.68 -15.39
CA VAL A 216 -6.31 -9.13 -16.47
C VAL A 216 -5.08 -9.83 -15.90
N SER A 217 -4.57 -9.39 -14.75
CA SER A 217 -3.39 -10.01 -14.13
C SER A 217 -3.74 -11.15 -13.17
N LYS A 218 -5.03 -11.53 -13.04
CA LYS A 218 -5.54 -12.54 -12.10
C LYS A 218 -5.00 -12.36 -10.67
N ILE A 219 -4.95 -11.11 -10.19
CA ILE A 219 -4.49 -10.78 -8.84
C ILE A 219 -5.48 -11.37 -7.81
N PRO A 220 -5.01 -11.95 -6.69
CA PRO A 220 -5.89 -12.45 -5.62
C PRO A 220 -6.89 -11.40 -5.14
N THR A 221 -8.15 -11.80 -4.94
CA THR A 221 -9.25 -10.89 -4.62
C THR A 221 -9.08 -10.15 -3.31
N GLU A 222 -8.31 -10.71 -2.37
CA GLU A 222 -8.04 -10.14 -1.05
C GLU A 222 -6.85 -9.17 -1.07
N SER A 223 -6.05 -9.17 -2.15
CA SER A 223 -4.93 -8.25 -2.33
C SER A 223 -5.41 -6.96 -2.99
N LEU A 224 -5.46 -5.89 -2.21
CA LEU A 224 -5.92 -4.59 -2.67
C LEU A 224 -4.73 -3.73 -3.09
N ILE A 225 -4.82 -3.09 -4.25
CA ILE A 225 -3.87 -2.07 -4.69
C ILE A 225 -4.60 -0.74 -4.58
N LEU A 226 -4.19 0.08 -3.61
CA LEU A 226 -4.89 1.31 -3.26
C LEU A 226 -4.01 2.52 -3.59
N PRO A 227 -4.40 3.36 -4.55
CA PRO A 227 -3.78 4.66 -4.72
C PRO A 227 -4.14 5.48 -3.48
N VAL A 228 -3.14 6.14 -2.89
CA VAL A 228 -3.39 6.88 -1.64
C VAL A 228 -4.31 8.09 -1.86
N ILE A 229 -4.32 8.64 -3.08
CA ILE A 229 -5.21 9.72 -3.51
C ILE A 229 -5.96 9.29 -4.77
N LEU A 230 -7.27 9.52 -4.79
CA LEU A 230 -8.10 9.36 -5.97
C LEU A 230 -8.16 10.68 -6.73
N THR A 231 -7.46 10.74 -7.85
CA THR A 231 -7.47 11.92 -8.73
C THR A 231 -7.29 11.46 -10.18
N ASN A 232 -7.84 12.25 -11.10
CA ASN A 232 -7.55 12.14 -12.52
C ASN A 232 -6.55 13.21 -12.99
N ASP A 233 -6.08 14.05 -12.06
CA ASP A 233 -5.24 15.21 -12.31
C ASP A 233 -3.80 14.92 -11.91
N ARG A 234 -2.90 15.77 -12.40
CA ARG A 234 -1.48 15.66 -12.07
C ARG A 234 -1.22 16.25 -10.68
N LEU A 235 -0.68 15.42 -9.80
CA LEU A 235 -0.13 15.87 -8.52
C LEU A 235 1.39 15.80 -8.54
N THR A 236 2.04 16.89 -8.15
CA THR A 236 3.49 16.97 -8.05
C THR A 236 3.90 16.92 -6.59
N LEU A 237 4.90 16.10 -6.25
CA LEU A 237 5.49 16.10 -4.92
C LEU A 237 6.49 17.25 -4.79
N GLY A 238 6.45 17.97 -3.68
CA GLY A 238 7.47 18.94 -3.28
C GLY A 238 8.03 18.63 -1.90
N CYS A 239 9.25 19.09 -1.64
CA CYS A 239 9.83 19.07 -0.31
C CYS A 239 10.37 20.44 0.09
N GLU A 240 10.38 20.72 1.40
CA GLU A 240 11.07 21.85 2.01
C GLU A 240 12.26 21.28 2.79
N LEU A 241 13.45 21.85 2.61
CA LEU A 241 14.65 21.51 3.36
C LEU A 241 14.74 22.33 4.66
N GLN A 242 15.59 21.94 5.60
CA GLN A 242 15.76 22.67 6.87
C GLN A 242 16.29 24.10 6.69
N ASP A 243 17.00 24.38 5.59
CA ASP A 243 17.46 25.73 5.24
C ASP A 243 16.37 26.61 4.56
N GLY A 244 15.17 26.08 4.36
CA GLY A 244 14.05 26.75 3.72
C GLY A 244 13.97 26.57 2.20
N THR A 245 14.94 25.91 1.57
CA THR A 245 14.93 25.60 0.13
C THR A 245 13.76 24.69 -0.21
N VAL A 246 13.08 24.96 -1.33
CA VAL A 246 11.98 24.13 -1.84
C VAL A 246 12.39 23.43 -3.13
N ILE A 247 12.27 22.11 -3.15
CA ILE A 247 12.50 21.27 -4.34
C ILE A 247 11.15 20.74 -4.82
N ARG A 248 10.93 20.73 -6.14
CA ARG A 248 9.69 20.29 -6.77
C ARG A 248 9.97 19.15 -7.74
N GLY A 249 9.11 18.13 -7.72
CA GLY A 249 9.27 16.92 -8.51
C GLY A 249 9.93 15.79 -7.71
N GLN A 250 9.41 14.57 -7.84
CA GLN A 250 9.87 13.41 -7.09
C GLN A 250 11.30 13.02 -7.50
N ASN A 251 11.60 13.03 -8.81
CA ASN A 251 12.94 12.78 -9.32
C ASN A 251 13.92 13.85 -8.84
N GLU A 252 13.56 15.13 -8.86
CA GLU A 252 14.45 16.21 -8.40
C GLU A 252 14.81 16.09 -6.91
N ILE A 253 13.92 15.49 -6.11
CA ILE A 253 14.18 15.20 -4.69
C ILE A 253 15.11 13.98 -4.55
N SER A 254 14.80 12.89 -5.25
CA SER A 254 15.41 11.57 -4.99
C SER A 254 16.62 11.25 -5.89
N HIS A 255 16.52 11.53 -7.18
CA HIS A 255 17.52 11.20 -8.20
C HIS A 255 17.35 12.09 -9.46
N PRO A 256 17.86 13.34 -9.45
CA PRO A 256 17.75 14.27 -10.56
C PRO A 256 18.57 13.72 -11.73
N THR A 257 17.90 13.51 -12.86
CA THR A 257 18.54 12.99 -14.06
C THR A 257 19.34 14.10 -14.72
N LYS A 258 20.66 13.97 -14.83
CA LYS A 258 21.50 14.85 -15.67
C LYS A 258 21.29 14.53 -17.15
N ALA A 259 20.12 14.79 -17.73
CA ALA A 259 19.85 14.66 -19.18
C ALA A 259 20.44 13.41 -19.88
N SER A 260 20.67 12.31 -19.16
CA SER A 260 21.30 11.10 -19.66
C SER A 260 20.40 9.91 -19.40
N THR A 261 20.23 9.11 -20.45
CA THR A 261 19.20 8.07 -20.61
C THR A 261 19.57 6.73 -19.95
N GLU A 262 20.51 6.73 -19.00
CA GLU A 262 21.02 5.51 -18.38
C GLU A 262 20.12 5.04 -17.21
N PRO A 263 20.07 3.72 -16.92
CA PRO A 263 19.35 3.19 -15.77
C PRO A 263 19.85 3.84 -14.48
N VAL A 264 18.94 4.44 -13.72
CA VAL A 264 19.28 5.07 -12.44
C VAL A 264 19.56 3.98 -11.41
N ASP A 265 20.84 3.76 -11.13
CA ASP A 265 21.27 3.03 -9.95
C ASP A 265 21.10 3.93 -8.71
N LYS A 266 20.28 3.47 -7.76
CA LYS A 266 20.07 4.16 -6.48
C LYS A 266 21.22 3.89 -5.49
N ARG A 267 22.18 3.03 -5.84
CA ARG A 267 23.42 2.84 -5.08
C ARG A 267 24.42 3.93 -5.40
N GLY A 268 24.95 4.56 -4.35
CA GLY A 268 26.13 5.42 -4.48
C GLY A 268 25.97 6.47 -5.58
N SER A 269 24.82 7.15 -5.61
CA SER A 269 24.49 8.10 -6.65
C SER A 269 25.64 9.06 -6.89
N THR A 270 26.07 9.21 -8.14
CA THR A 270 26.93 10.33 -8.57
C THR A 270 26.23 11.69 -8.38
N VAL A 271 24.96 11.67 -7.97
CA VAL A 271 24.22 12.82 -7.52
C VAL A 271 24.64 13.19 -6.09
N PRO A 272 25.03 14.45 -5.85
CA PRO A 272 25.37 14.91 -4.51
C PRO A 272 24.17 14.79 -3.55
N ALA A 273 24.50 14.58 -2.27
CA ALA A 273 23.54 14.69 -1.19
C ALA A 273 22.80 16.04 -1.25
N LEU A 274 21.59 16.08 -0.70
CA LEU A 274 20.87 17.35 -0.56
C LEU A 274 21.69 18.34 0.30
N PRO A 275 21.64 19.65 0.00
CA PRO A 275 22.42 20.65 0.74
C PRO A 275 22.02 20.74 2.22
N SER A 276 20.81 20.31 2.54
CA SER A 276 20.27 20.24 3.90
C SER A 276 19.24 19.11 3.99
N ARG A 277 18.94 18.65 5.21
CA ARG A 277 17.97 17.58 5.45
C ARG A 277 16.58 18.02 4.99
N ILE A 278 15.77 17.07 4.52
CA ILE A 278 14.36 17.32 4.25
C ILE A 278 13.66 17.59 5.58
N LYS A 279 12.97 18.73 5.65
CA LYS A 279 12.13 19.12 6.79
C LYS A 279 10.73 18.54 6.66
N ARG A 280 10.16 18.54 5.44
CA ARG A 280 8.83 17.96 5.15
C ARG A 280 8.58 17.78 3.66
N VAL A 281 7.55 17.00 3.33
CA VAL A 281 6.99 16.86 1.97
C VAL A 281 5.54 17.34 1.91
N PHE A 282 5.09 17.74 0.72
CA PHE A 282 3.74 18.21 0.47
C PHE A 282 3.36 18.05 -1.01
N TYR A 283 2.07 18.01 -1.31
CA TYR A 283 1.58 17.98 -2.68
C TYR A 283 1.42 19.39 -3.25
N MET A 284 1.62 19.49 -4.56
CA MET A 284 1.42 20.70 -5.35
C MET A 284 0.56 20.37 -6.57
N SER A 285 -0.34 21.28 -6.93
CA SER A 285 -1.08 21.23 -8.19
C SER A 285 -0.62 22.33 -9.13
N SER A 286 -0.68 22.06 -10.43
CA SER A 286 -0.48 23.03 -11.50
C SER A 286 -1.78 23.68 -11.99
N GLU A 287 -2.93 23.34 -11.40
CA GLU A 287 -4.21 23.95 -11.75
C GLU A 287 -4.29 25.38 -11.18
N GLY A 288 -4.31 26.38 -12.08
CA GLY A 288 -4.32 27.81 -11.75
C GLY A 288 -3.20 28.56 -12.47
N CYS A 289 -3.49 29.79 -12.94
CA CYS A 289 -2.54 30.62 -13.70
C CYS A 289 -1.16 30.71 -13.02
N SER A 290 -0.14 30.20 -13.71
CA SER A 290 1.28 30.53 -13.58
C SER A 290 2.00 30.34 -12.23
N SER A 291 1.38 29.76 -11.20
CA SER A 291 2.09 29.40 -9.96
C SER A 291 1.59 28.09 -9.36
N SER A 292 2.44 27.06 -9.34
CA SER A 292 2.17 25.83 -8.59
C SER A 292 1.96 26.17 -7.12
N HIS A 293 0.78 25.85 -6.57
CA HIS A 293 0.44 26.10 -5.18
C HIS A 293 0.36 24.79 -4.39
N LYS A 294 0.60 24.87 -3.07
CA LYS A 294 0.47 23.71 -2.18
C LYS A 294 -0.99 23.30 -2.09
N VAL A 295 -1.27 22.02 -2.23
CA VAL A 295 -2.62 21.43 -2.16
C VAL A 295 -2.68 20.36 -1.07
N PHE A 296 -3.89 20.10 -0.57
CA PHE A 296 -4.17 19.11 0.46
C PHE A 296 -5.20 18.12 -0.07
N PRO A 297 -4.78 17.17 -0.93
CA PRO A 297 -5.70 16.23 -1.54
C PRO A 297 -6.34 15.33 -0.48
N ASN A 298 -7.57 14.91 -0.74
CA ASN A 298 -8.24 13.93 0.11
C ASN A 298 -7.64 12.54 -0.13
N VAL A 299 -7.41 11.83 0.98
CA VAL A 299 -7.02 10.42 0.97
C VAL A 299 -8.16 9.55 0.42
N ASN A 300 -7.79 8.48 -0.29
CA ASN A 300 -8.73 7.46 -0.73
C ASN A 300 -9.50 6.88 0.47
N PRO A 301 -10.85 6.97 0.50
CA PRO A 301 -11.64 6.48 1.62
C PRO A 301 -11.43 4.99 1.94
N GLU A 302 -11.12 4.16 0.94
CA GLU A 302 -10.85 2.75 1.16
C GLU A 302 -9.55 2.54 1.96
N VAL A 303 -8.54 3.41 1.79
CA VAL A 303 -7.31 3.37 2.62
C VAL A 303 -7.65 3.59 4.10
N LEU A 304 -8.47 4.61 4.40
CA LEU A 304 -8.89 4.89 5.77
C LEU A 304 -9.74 3.75 6.36
N LYS A 305 -10.59 3.12 5.54
CA LYS A 305 -11.38 1.96 5.94
C LYS A 305 -10.48 0.77 6.29
N GLN A 306 -9.50 0.45 5.44
CA GLN A 306 -8.54 -0.63 5.70
C GLN A 306 -7.70 -0.36 6.96
N LEU A 307 -7.18 0.87 7.13
CA LEU A 307 -6.41 1.25 8.32
C LEU A 307 -7.14 0.97 9.64
N ARG A 308 -8.47 1.13 9.67
CA ARG A 308 -9.30 0.86 10.86
C ARG A 308 -9.41 -0.62 11.20
N SER A 309 -9.26 -1.51 10.23
CA SER A 309 -9.57 -2.94 10.37
C SER A 309 -8.37 -3.89 10.31
N VAL A 310 -7.24 -3.48 9.72
CA VAL A 310 -6.09 -4.39 9.52
C VAL A 310 -5.43 -4.82 10.83
N ASP A 311 -4.87 -6.03 10.84
CA ASP A 311 -4.19 -6.60 11.99
C ASP A 311 -2.76 -6.08 12.17
N CYS A 312 -2.16 -5.51 11.13
CA CYS A 312 -0.82 -4.91 11.20
C CYS A 312 -0.64 -3.82 10.13
N ILE A 313 0.09 -2.77 10.50
CA ILE A 313 0.46 -1.66 9.61
C ILE A 313 1.97 -1.73 9.38
N ILE A 314 2.37 -1.74 8.11
CA ILE A 314 3.78 -1.85 7.71
C ILE A 314 4.16 -0.60 6.92
N TYR A 315 5.24 0.05 7.35
CA TYR A 315 5.97 1.05 6.58
C TYR A 315 7.12 0.31 5.89
N ALA A 316 6.96 0.04 4.59
CA ALA A 316 7.89 -0.77 3.84
C ALA A 316 9.22 -0.04 3.60
N MET A 317 10.26 -0.81 3.21
CA MET A 317 11.52 -0.24 2.74
C MET A 317 11.33 0.46 1.39
N GLY A 318 12.12 1.52 1.18
CA GLY A 318 12.02 2.41 0.03
C GLY A 318 12.44 3.83 0.39
N SER A 319 12.44 4.72 -0.59
CA SER A 319 12.81 6.11 -0.36
C SER A 319 11.83 6.78 0.62
N LEU A 320 12.36 7.29 1.72
CA LEU A 320 11.55 7.69 2.88
C LEU A 320 10.58 8.81 2.51
N PHE A 321 11.09 9.89 1.91
CA PHE A 321 10.34 11.10 1.64
C PHE A 321 9.60 11.06 0.31
N THR A 322 10.05 10.25 -0.65
CA THR A 322 9.41 10.16 -1.98
C THR A 322 8.51 8.94 -2.18
N SER A 323 8.58 7.90 -1.33
CA SER A 323 7.71 6.72 -1.42
C SER A 323 6.78 6.56 -0.23
N ILE A 324 7.28 6.73 0.99
CA ILE A 324 6.52 6.44 2.22
C ILE A 324 5.78 7.69 2.71
N CYS A 325 6.50 8.75 3.07
CA CYS A 325 5.92 9.99 3.60
C CYS A 325 4.80 10.62 2.74
N PRO A 326 4.80 10.57 1.39
CA PRO A 326 3.73 11.16 0.59
C PRO A 326 2.35 10.55 0.91
N SER A 327 2.32 9.30 1.36
CA SER A 327 1.08 8.64 1.78
C SER A 327 0.66 9.01 3.21
N LEU A 328 1.62 9.43 4.04
CA LEU A 328 1.43 9.65 5.48
C LEU A 328 1.02 11.08 5.82
N VAL A 329 1.41 12.07 5.00
CA VAL A 329 1.12 13.50 5.23
C VAL A 329 -0.37 13.87 5.05
N LEU A 330 -1.21 12.93 4.63
CA LEU A 330 -2.62 13.18 4.33
C LEU A 330 -3.48 13.18 5.60
N LEU A 331 -4.51 14.02 5.59
CA LEU A 331 -5.46 14.13 6.71
C LEU A 331 -6.20 12.80 6.94
N GLY A 332 -6.38 12.44 8.20
CA GLY A 332 -7.03 11.20 8.62
C GLY A 332 -6.09 10.00 8.73
N VAL A 333 -4.92 10.01 8.09
CA VAL A 333 -3.97 8.88 8.15
C VAL A 333 -3.33 8.80 9.54
N GLY A 334 -2.70 9.89 10.01
CA GLY A 334 -2.12 9.97 11.35
C GLY A 334 -3.13 9.69 12.46
N GLU A 335 -4.30 10.32 12.38
CA GLU A 335 -5.39 10.19 13.34
C GLU A 335 -5.83 8.73 13.52
N ILE A 336 -6.00 8.00 12.41
CA ILE A 336 -6.40 6.60 12.50
C ILE A 336 -5.23 5.77 13.02
N ILE A 337 -4.02 5.93 12.48
CA ILE A 337 -2.88 5.10 12.88
C ILE A 337 -2.63 5.21 14.38
N SER A 338 -2.52 6.41 14.96
CA SER A 338 -2.24 6.56 16.39
C SER A 338 -3.33 5.94 17.27
N SER A 339 -4.60 5.96 16.82
CA SER A 339 -5.71 5.33 17.55
C SER A 339 -5.70 3.79 17.52
N ARG A 340 -4.91 3.15 16.65
CA ARG A 340 -4.85 1.68 16.52
C ARG A 340 -3.92 1.06 17.57
N SER A 341 -4.34 -0.04 18.18
CA SER A 341 -3.50 -0.84 19.09
C SER A 341 -2.70 -1.95 18.39
N CYS A 342 -2.87 -2.12 17.07
CA CYS A 342 -2.19 -3.18 16.32
C CYS A 342 -0.68 -2.93 16.19
N PRO A 343 0.12 -3.98 15.86
CA PRO A 343 1.51 -3.82 15.45
C PRO A 343 1.69 -2.78 14.34
N LYS A 344 2.72 -1.94 14.47
CA LYS A 344 3.10 -0.90 13.53
C LYS A 344 4.59 -1.00 13.26
N VAL A 345 4.92 -1.62 12.13
CA VAL A 345 6.26 -2.13 11.83
C VAL A 345 6.92 -1.24 10.79
N LEU A 346 8.08 -0.68 11.11
CA LEU A 346 8.95 -0.02 10.15
C LEU A 346 10.01 -1.00 9.65
N LEU A 347 10.10 -1.18 8.33
CA LEU A 347 11.18 -1.90 7.67
C LEU A 347 12.29 -0.90 7.32
N LEU A 348 13.39 -0.92 8.05
CA LEU A 348 14.48 0.04 7.86
C LEU A 348 15.25 -0.25 6.56
N ASN A 349 15.60 0.80 5.82
CA ASN A 349 16.48 0.67 4.66
C ASN A 349 17.87 0.16 5.08
N SER A 350 18.53 -0.59 4.20
CA SER A 350 19.91 -1.05 4.47
C SER A 350 20.94 0.05 4.32
N LEU A 351 20.70 1.02 3.44
CA LEU A 351 21.61 2.11 3.11
C LEU A 351 20.85 3.43 3.11
N ALA A 352 21.55 4.52 3.46
CA ALA A 352 21.06 5.86 3.24
C ALA A 352 21.09 6.19 1.74
N ASP A 353 20.05 6.88 1.28
CA ASP A 353 19.98 7.47 -0.06
C ASP A 353 20.18 9.00 0.02
N ARG A 354 20.00 9.69 -1.12
CA ARG A 354 20.14 11.14 -1.21
C ARG A 354 19.23 11.89 -0.23
N GLU A 355 18.06 11.33 0.07
CA GLU A 355 17.04 11.94 0.94
C GLU A 355 17.40 11.81 2.42
N THR A 356 18.13 10.74 2.77
CA THR A 356 18.38 10.30 4.14
C THR A 356 19.87 10.31 4.51
N SER A 357 20.67 11.11 3.80
CA SER A 357 22.10 11.25 4.08
C SER A 357 22.35 11.69 5.53
N GLY A 358 23.17 10.92 6.24
CA GLY A 358 23.48 11.14 7.65
C GLY A 358 22.34 10.80 8.63
N PHE A 359 21.30 10.09 8.20
CA PHE A 359 20.25 9.62 9.10
C PHE A 359 20.71 8.40 9.91
N SER A 360 20.37 8.41 11.20
CA SER A 360 20.30 7.22 12.04
C SER A 360 18.89 6.62 12.01
N ALA A 361 18.70 5.43 12.59
CA ALA A 361 17.39 4.78 12.67
C ALA A 361 16.34 5.65 13.39
N SER A 362 16.70 6.36 14.46
CA SER A 362 15.78 7.29 15.14
C SER A 362 15.32 8.45 14.24
N CYS A 363 16.15 8.88 13.28
CA CYS A 363 15.78 9.92 12.32
C CYS A 363 14.66 9.47 11.38
N PHE A 364 14.63 8.18 10.99
CA PHE A 364 13.53 7.62 10.19
C PHE A 364 12.22 7.61 10.99
N VAL A 365 12.29 7.21 12.27
CA VAL A 365 11.15 7.23 13.19
C VAL A 365 10.61 8.65 13.37
N THR A 366 11.49 9.63 13.57
CA THR A 366 11.11 11.05 13.66
C THR A 366 10.44 11.52 12.37
N ALA A 367 11.01 11.25 11.20
CA ALA A 367 10.47 11.71 9.93
C ALA A 367 9.07 11.14 9.63
N ILE A 368 8.82 9.87 9.95
CA ILE A 368 7.48 9.26 9.83
C ILE A 368 6.51 9.90 10.83
N THR A 369 6.95 10.09 12.07
CA THR A 369 6.15 10.75 13.11
C THR A 369 5.78 12.16 12.70
N ASP A 370 6.74 12.96 12.21
CA ASP A 370 6.53 14.32 11.72
C ASP A 370 5.58 14.37 10.52
N ALA A 371 5.68 13.40 9.60
CA ALA A 371 4.78 13.30 8.47
C ALA A 371 3.33 13.03 8.92
N LEU A 372 3.14 12.10 9.86
CA LEU A 372 1.81 11.72 10.40
C LEU A 372 1.21 12.80 11.29
N ASN A 373 2.03 13.43 12.13
CA ASN A 373 1.66 14.58 12.96
C ASN A 373 1.49 15.86 12.15
N ARG A 374 2.05 15.91 10.94
CA ARG A 374 2.08 17.10 10.07
C ARG A 374 2.66 18.32 10.79
N THR A 375 3.74 18.13 11.54
CA THR A 375 4.36 19.14 12.43
C THR A 375 4.71 20.45 11.70
N CYS A 376 5.01 20.38 10.41
CA CYS A 376 5.35 21.52 9.56
C CYS A 376 4.20 21.97 8.62
N GLY A 377 2.95 21.65 8.96
CA GLY A 377 1.72 21.95 8.21
C GLY A 377 0.96 23.20 8.68
N SER A 378 -0.33 23.29 8.33
CA SER A 378 -1.23 24.32 8.86
C SER A 378 -1.42 24.12 10.37
N LEU A 379 -1.31 25.19 11.16
CA LEU A 379 -1.41 25.17 12.64
C LEU A 379 -2.68 24.48 13.16
N HIS A 380 -3.75 24.43 12.37
CA HIS A 380 -5.02 23.83 12.77
C HIS A 380 -5.12 22.32 12.51
N ASN A 381 -4.14 21.73 11.82
CA ASN A 381 -4.19 20.33 11.38
C ASN A 381 -3.00 19.50 11.89
N CYS A 382 -2.27 19.99 12.89
CA CYS A 382 -1.14 19.28 13.50
C CYS A 382 -1.63 18.36 14.63
N LEU A 383 -1.08 17.14 14.69
CA LEU A 383 -1.19 16.25 15.84
C LEU A 383 0.10 16.33 16.66
N ASP A 384 0.06 15.87 17.90
CA ASP A 384 1.20 15.82 18.82
C ASP A 384 1.32 14.44 19.48
N ASN A 385 1.11 13.39 18.70
CA ASN A 385 1.22 12.02 19.21
C ASN A 385 2.70 11.61 19.28
N PRO A 386 3.12 10.87 20.32
CA PRO A 386 4.49 10.38 20.43
C PRO A 386 4.83 9.36 19.33
N PRO A 387 6.11 9.16 18.98
CA PRO A 387 6.52 8.21 17.94
C PRO A 387 6.02 6.77 18.16
N SER A 388 5.94 6.34 19.42
CA SER A 388 5.47 5.01 19.82
C SER A 388 4.02 4.72 19.39
N ASP A 389 3.22 5.76 19.17
CA ASP A 389 1.84 5.61 18.71
C ASP A 389 1.78 5.26 17.22
N TYR A 390 2.82 5.61 16.45
CA TYR A 390 2.90 5.38 15.02
C TYR A 390 3.78 4.20 14.63
N ILE A 391 4.82 3.92 15.40
CA ILE A 391 5.76 2.82 15.18
C ILE A 391 6.01 2.18 16.54
N ASN A 392 5.90 0.87 16.62
CA ASN A 392 6.24 0.12 17.85
C ASN A 392 7.28 -0.97 17.63
N THR A 393 7.53 -1.33 16.37
CA THR A 393 8.50 -2.36 15.99
C THR A 393 9.37 -1.85 14.85
N LEU A 394 10.68 -1.97 15.02
CA LEU A 394 11.66 -1.67 13.97
C LEU A 394 12.30 -2.98 13.51
N MET A 395 12.19 -3.30 12.23
CA MET A 395 12.93 -4.41 11.61
C MET A 395 14.14 -3.86 10.86
N VAL A 396 15.32 -4.35 11.20
CA VAL A 396 16.60 -3.86 10.69
C VAL A 396 17.32 -4.96 9.91
N PRO A 397 17.84 -4.65 8.71
CA PRO A 397 18.59 -5.63 7.92
C PRO A 397 19.95 -5.88 8.56
N LYS A 398 20.33 -7.15 8.75
CA LYS A 398 21.67 -7.54 9.21
C LYS A 398 22.73 -6.99 8.25
N GLY A 399 23.76 -6.35 8.80
CA GLY A 399 24.80 -5.71 7.98
C GLY A 399 24.35 -4.46 7.23
N GLY A 400 23.17 -3.90 7.54
CA GLY A 400 22.79 -2.56 7.11
C GLY A 400 23.75 -1.50 7.64
N GLN A 401 23.95 -0.42 6.88
CA GLN A 401 24.87 0.67 7.22
C GLN A 401 24.20 1.84 7.94
N ILE A 402 22.87 1.84 8.07
CA ILE A 402 22.16 2.88 8.83
C ILE A 402 22.46 2.69 10.33
N PRO A 403 23.03 3.70 11.02
CA PRO A 403 23.38 3.58 12.43
C PRO A 403 22.16 3.32 13.33
N LEU A 404 22.26 2.33 14.21
CA LEU A 404 21.23 2.00 15.21
C LEU A 404 21.53 2.72 16.53
N ASP A 405 21.03 3.93 16.68
CA ASP A 405 21.15 4.76 17.86
C ASP A 405 20.13 4.37 18.94
N ILE A 406 20.36 3.20 19.57
CA ILE A 406 19.45 2.54 20.51
C ILE A 406 18.93 3.45 21.63
N GLN A 407 19.77 4.34 22.17
CA GLN A 407 19.35 5.27 23.23
C GLN A 407 18.29 6.27 22.74
N HIS A 408 18.43 6.80 21.52
CA HIS A 408 17.44 7.69 20.92
C HIS A 408 16.16 6.94 20.56
N LEU A 409 16.28 5.72 20.02
CA LEU A 409 15.13 4.85 19.75
C LEU A 409 14.33 4.55 21.03
N ALA A 410 15.01 4.23 22.13
CA ALA A 410 14.38 4.00 23.43
C ALA A 410 13.69 5.27 23.96
N ALA A 411 14.31 6.45 23.80
CA ALA A 411 13.69 7.73 24.15
C ALA A 411 12.43 8.04 23.33
N GLN A 412 12.36 7.54 22.09
CA GLN A 412 11.17 7.60 21.24
C GLN A 412 10.12 6.52 21.57
N GLY A 413 10.37 5.67 22.57
CA GLY A 413 9.49 4.56 22.97
C GLY A 413 9.60 3.31 22.09
N ILE A 414 10.65 3.21 21.26
CA ILE A 414 10.89 2.08 20.35
C ILE A 414 11.82 1.07 21.03
N PHE A 415 11.23 0.10 21.72
CA PHE A 415 11.99 -0.93 22.44
C PHE A 415 12.16 -2.23 21.63
N LYS A 416 11.29 -2.48 20.64
CA LYS A 416 11.30 -3.71 19.85
C LYS A 416 12.07 -3.50 18.54
N VAL A 417 13.37 -3.80 18.58
CA VAL A 417 14.24 -3.78 17.39
C VAL A 417 14.62 -5.22 17.01
N ILE A 418 14.29 -5.63 15.79
CA ILE A 418 14.43 -7.01 15.32
C ILE A 418 15.39 -7.04 14.14
N SER A 419 16.48 -7.77 14.30
CA SER A 419 17.45 -7.97 13.23
C SER A 419 17.02 -9.12 12.31
N VAL A 420 16.94 -8.85 11.01
CA VAL A 420 16.46 -9.80 9.98
C VAL A 420 17.59 -10.10 9.01
N ASP A 421 17.68 -11.35 8.56
CA ASP A 421 18.70 -11.76 7.58
C ASP A 421 18.54 -11.03 6.25
N THR A 422 19.64 -10.99 5.50
CA THR A 422 19.75 -10.22 4.26
C THR A 422 20.35 -11.05 3.16
N VAL A 423 20.00 -10.71 1.92
CA VAL A 423 20.67 -11.18 0.71
C VAL A 423 21.37 -10.02 0.01
N ASN A 424 22.41 -10.33 -0.76
CA ASN A 424 23.13 -9.33 -1.55
C ASN A 424 22.65 -9.37 -3.00
N ASP A 425 21.85 -8.40 -3.40
CA ASP A 425 21.41 -8.24 -4.79
C ASP A 425 22.50 -7.55 -5.64
N PRO A 426 22.83 -8.04 -6.84
CA PRO A 426 23.90 -7.42 -7.64
C PRO A 426 23.67 -5.94 -7.98
N LYS A 427 22.41 -5.48 -8.05
CA LYS A 427 22.00 -4.13 -8.43
C LYS A 427 21.66 -3.25 -7.23
N VAL A 428 20.98 -3.81 -6.22
CA VAL A 428 20.51 -3.05 -5.04
C VAL A 428 21.15 -3.50 -3.73
N GLY A 429 22.04 -4.51 -3.79
CA GLY A 429 22.88 -5.12 -2.74
C GLY A 429 22.15 -5.51 -1.49
N ILE A 430 22.64 -5.12 -0.31
CA ILE A 430 22.06 -5.63 0.94
C ILE A 430 20.59 -5.26 1.01
N ILE A 431 19.74 -6.26 0.88
CA ILE A 431 18.28 -6.17 1.04
C ILE A 431 17.84 -7.24 2.02
N PHE A 432 16.66 -7.09 2.60
CA PHE A 432 16.07 -8.14 3.42
C PHE A 432 15.96 -9.45 2.63
N ASP A 433 16.34 -10.56 3.26
CA ASP A 433 15.96 -11.87 2.77
C ASP A 433 14.42 -11.98 2.91
N PRO A 434 13.67 -12.17 1.81
CA PRO A 434 12.22 -12.17 1.87
C PRO A 434 11.66 -13.21 2.84
N ARG A 435 12.26 -14.42 2.89
CA ARG A 435 11.78 -15.50 3.76
C ARG A 435 11.99 -15.19 5.23
N SER A 436 13.20 -14.80 5.62
CA SER A 436 13.49 -14.40 6.99
C SER A 436 12.64 -13.20 7.42
N LEU A 437 12.35 -12.26 6.52
CA LEU A 437 11.47 -11.13 6.82
C LEU A 437 10.03 -11.57 7.07
N ILE A 438 9.46 -12.43 6.22
CA ILE A 438 8.10 -12.95 6.42
C ILE A 438 7.99 -13.78 7.71
N GLN A 439 9.00 -14.59 8.03
CA GLN A 439 9.06 -15.32 9.31
C GLN A 439 9.10 -14.37 10.50
N ALA A 440 9.90 -13.30 10.44
CA ALA A 440 9.96 -12.29 11.48
C ALA A 440 8.62 -11.56 11.66
N LEU A 441 7.89 -11.31 10.56
CA LEU A 441 6.54 -10.73 10.58
C LEU A 441 5.51 -11.68 11.19
N ASP A 442 5.51 -12.97 10.84
CA ASP A 442 4.58 -13.95 11.44
C ASP A 442 4.82 -14.10 12.95
N ALA A 443 6.08 -14.06 13.37
CA ALA A 443 6.48 -14.10 14.77
C ALA A 443 6.10 -12.85 15.59
N GLN A 444 5.62 -11.76 14.96
CA GLN A 444 5.15 -10.56 15.67
C GLN A 444 3.82 -10.75 16.39
N ASP A 445 3.32 -11.97 16.50
CA ASP A 445 2.04 -12.30 17.11
C ASP A 445 0.89 -11.53 16.43
N VAL A 446 0.98 -11.38 15.10
CA VAL A 446 -0.11 -10.82 14.27
C VAL A 446 -1.39 -11.67 14.41
N LYS A 447 -1.25 -12.89 14.94
CA LYS A 447 -2.32 -13.83 15.30
C LYS A 447 -2.85 -13.65 16.74
N GLY A 448 -2.11 -12.97 17.63
CA GLY A 448 -2.26 -13.07 19.09
C GLY A 448 -3.29 -12.14 19.75
N MET A 449 -3.83 -11.12 19.08
CA MET A 449 -4.73 -10.15 19.74
C MET A 449 -6.19 -10.61 19.90
N LYS A 450 -6.59 -11.78 19.39
CA LYS A 450 -7.94 -12.35 19.62
C LYS A 450 -8.04 -13.48 20.64
N LEU A 451 -6.91 -14.05 21.11
CA LEU A 451 -6.95 -15.21 22.02
C LEU A 451 -6.98 -14.87 23.52
N ILE A 452 -6.87 -13.58 23.91
CA ILE A 452 -6.86 -13.14 25.32
C ILE A 452 -8.27 -12.79 25.86
N LEU A 453 -9.33 -13.26 25.19
CA LEU A 453 -10.71 -13.20 25.73
C LEU A 453 -11.35 -14.59 25.94
N ALA A 454 -10.56 -15.66 25.92
CA ALA A 454 -11.01 -17.00 26.29
C ALA A 454 -10.40 -17.45 27.63
N VAL A 455 -11.15 -17.16 28.71
CA VAL A 455 -11.23 -17.92 29.97
C VAL A 455 -9.90 -18.47 30.53
N SER A 456 -9.20 -17.68 31.33
CA SER A 456 -8.24 -18.21 32.31
C SER A 456 -8.92 -18.50 33.66
N LYS A 457 -9.75 -19.55 33.70
CA LYS A 457 -9.98 -20.32 34.93
C LYS A 457 -9.03 -21.52 34.91
N TRP A 458 -7.80 -21.32 35.36
CA TRP A 458 -6.92 -22.44 35.68
C TRP A 458 -7.20 -22.90 37.11
N LYS A 459 -7.88 -24.05 37.23
CA LYS A 459 -7.89 -24.86 38.46
C LYS A 459 -6.56 -25.60 38.53
N CYS A 460 -5.74 -25.30 39.53
CA CYS A 460 -4.60 -26.12 39.90
C CYS A 460 -5.12 -27.37 40.64
N SER A 461 -4.76 -28.56 40.16
CA SER A 461 -4.90 -29.82 40.89
C SER A 461 -3.51 -30.32 41.27
N ARG A 462 -3.26 -30.45 42.58
CA ARG A 462 -2.01 -30.81 43.28
C ARG A 462 -1.04 -29.65 43.52
N CYS A 463 -1.13 -29.06 44.70
CA CYS A 463 -0.17 -29.31 45.78
C CYS A 463 -0.63 -28.55 47.04
N GLU A 464 -1.09 -29.30 48.04
CA GLU A 464 -1.11 -28.85 49.43
C GLU A 464 0.32 -28.90 50.00
N MET A 465 0.56 -28.02 50.98
CA MET A 465 1.65 -28.00 51.96
C MET A 465 2.98 -27.29 51.62
N GLN A 466 3.06 -26.07 52.18
CA GLN A 466 4.02 -25.63 53.20
C GLN A 466 5.53 -25.77 52.95
N LEU A 467 6.21 -24.61 52.75
CA LEU A 467 7.17 -23.98 53.70
C LEU A 467 8.12 -23.01 52.96
N GLY A 468 8.36 -21.83 53.56
CA GLY A 468 9.54 -20.98 53.28
C GLY A 468 9.31 -19.64 52.56
N LYS A 469 9.23 -18.54 53.34
CA LYS A 469 9.54 -17.15 52.91
C LYS A 469 11.09 -16.96 52.82
N PRO A 470 11.66 -15.81 52.38
CA PRO A 470 11.29 -14.77 51.38
C PRO A 470 12.51 -14.38 50.46
N ILE A 471 12.44 -13.20 49.78
CA ILE A 471 13.51 -12.37 49.10
C ILE A 471 13.42 -12.46 47.53
N PHE A 472 13.26 -11.41 46.69
CA PHE A 472 13.34 -9.94 46.76
C PHE A 472 12.58 -9.25 45.56
N LEU A 473 12.13 -8.01 45.80
CA LEU A 473 11.77 -6.82 44.94
C LEU A 473 11.16 -6.97 43.52
N GLU A 474 10.04 -6.34 43.12
CA GLU A 474 9.50 -4.98 43.30
C GLU A 474 10.05 -3.92 42.32
N VAL A 475 9.42 -3.77 41.14
CA VAL A 475 9.11 -2.50 40.44
C VAL A 475 7.92 -2.77 39.50
N TYR A 476 6.80 -2.09 39.69
CA TYR A 476 5.71 -1.76 38.73
C TYR A 476 4.39 -1.58 39.50
N LYS A 477 4.28 -0.46 40.23
CA LYS A 477 2.99 0.09 40.67
C LYS A 477 3.17 1.57 40.95
N HIS A 478 3.04 2.41 39.93
CA HIS A 478 2.62 3.80 40.07
C HIS A 478 2.21 4.35 38.71
N GLN A 479 0.95 4.17 38.34
CA GLN A 479 0.12 5.09 37.54
C GLN A 479 -1.18 4.37 37.19
N PHE A 480 -2.17 4.41 38.09
CA PHE A 480 -3.61 4.32 37.79
C PHE A 480 -4.40 4.51 39.08
N ILE A 481 -4.26 5.67 39.75
CA ILE A 481 -5.23 6.16 40.73
C ILE A 481 -5.28 7.67 40.61
N SER A 482 -6.21 8.19 39.80
CA SER A 482 -6.74 9.55 39.93
C SER A 482 -7.91 9.74 38.96
N THR A 483 -9.07 9.17 39.30
CA THR A 483 -10.42 9.76 39.09
C THR A 483 -11.48 8.70 39.42
N ALA A 484 -11.96 8.69 40.67
CA ALA A 484 -13.32 8.26 41.05
C ALA A 484 -13.44 8.27 42.59
N LYS A 485 -13.65 9.44 43.17
CA LYS A 485 -14.24 9.60 44.50
C LYS A 485 -15.22 10.76 44.45
N GLN A 486 -16.50 10.45 44.29
CA GLN A 486 -17.62 11.14 44.96
C GLN A 486 -18.95 10.55 44.49
N SER A 487 -19.54 9.66 45.29
CA SER A 487 -20.95 9.81 45.73
C SER A 487 -21.33 8.67 46.68
N ARG A 488 -21.87 9.10 47.81
CA ARG A 488 -22.26 8.39 49.03
C ARG A 488 -23.18 7.17 48.86
N ALA A 489 -22.91 6.18 49.70
CA ALA A 489 -23.81 5.41 50.57
C ALA A 489 -25.32 5.39 50.28
N THR A 490 -25.90 4.18 50.25
CA THR A 490 -26.95 3.72 51.20
C THR A 490 -27.03 2.19 51.12
N VAL A 491 -26.89 1.54 52.27
CA VAL A 491 -27.19 0.12 52.53
C VAL A 491 -28.61 0.07 53.06
N ILE A 492 -29.51 -0.70 52.45
CA ILE A 492 -30.71 -1.28 53.11
C ILE A 492 -31.04 -2.64 52.45
N TYR A 493 -30.92 -3.69 53.29
CA TYR A 493 -31.31 -5.12 53.23
C TYR A 493 -31.12 -5.94 51.96
#